data_AF-A0A967D2L4-F1
#
_entry.id   AF-A0A967D2L4-F1
#
_cell.length_a   1.000
_cell.length_b   1.000
_cell.length_c   1.000
_cell.angle_alpha   90.00
_cell.angle_beta   90.00
_cell.angle_gamma   90.00
#
_symmetry.space_group_name_H-M   'P 1'
#
loop_
_entity.id
_entity.type
_entity.pdbx_description
1 polymer ?
#
loop_
_entity_poly.entity_id
_entity_poly.type
_entity_poly.pdbx_seq_one_letter_code
_entity_poly.pdbx_strand_id
1 'polypeptide(L)'
;MITGEYKGASLGTLAVGLTLAVGLVVGLGVGDDEQPAPASPNADAAFPDGTIEGPVMRHLPPFDAASDAAEIHGTLVLEGECLLLVSLQGSRFPIVWPAGTTWDAEGQAVVLHSGERVVIDRDIEGTGGYADTEQLVGWSGDEVAARADSCVDDDIDEVAYLENTPDAVQHVMMTHGS
;
A
#
# COMPACT_ATOMS: atom_id res chain seq x y z
N MET A 1 -48.13 28.08 34.34
CA MET A 1 -46.72 28.47 34.44
C MET A 1 -46.35 29.27 33.20
N ILE A 2 -45.47 30.23 33.40
CA ILE A 2 -45.39 31.52 32.71
C ILE A 2 -44.68 31.45 31.34
N THR A 3 -45.17 32.33 30.48
CA THR A 3 -44.80 32.81 29.15
C THR A 3 -43.35 33.31 28.99
N GLY A 4 -42.89 33.36 27.74
CA GLY A 4 -41.73 34.13 27.25
C GLY A 4 -41.22 33.49 25.95
N GLU A 5 -41.75 33.79 24.76
CA GLU A 5 -41.68 35.04 23.98
C GLU A 5 -40.28 35.68 23.92
N TYR A 6 -39.58 35.44 22.81
CA TYR A 6 -38.59 36.36 22.27
C TYR A 6 -38.94 36.66 20.80
N LYS A 7 -39.51 37.85 20.58
CA LYS A 7 -39.34 38.68 19.36
C LYS A 7 -37.85 38.65 18.97
N GLY A 8 -37.44 38.48 17.71
CA GLY A 8 -37.92 39.16 16.52
C GLY A 8 -36.86 40.20 16.11
N ALA A 9 -36.15 39.95 15.00
CA ALA A 9 -35.52 40.99 14.20
C ALA A 9 -35.35 40.49 12.76
N SER A 10 -36.04 41.19 11.87
CA SER A 10 -36.04 41.07 10.42
C SER A 10 -34.86 41.85 9.82
N LEU A 11 -34.71 41.72 8.49
CA LEU A 11 -33.89 42.51 7.55
C LEU A 11 -32.43 42.01 7.41
N GLY A 12 -31.91 41.78 6.21
CA GLY A 12 -32.46 42.05 4.89
C GLY A 12 -31.60 41.46 3.77
N THR A 13 -32.24 41.34 2.61
CA THR A 13 -31.63 41.11 1.31
C THR A 13 -30.61 42.20 1.02
N LEU A 14 -29.36 41.82 0.76
CA LEU A 14 -28.41 42.66 0.02
C LEU A 14 -27.80 41.80 -1.09
N ALA A 15 -28.42 41.89 -2.27
CA ALA A 15 -27.69 41.73 -3.51
C ALA A 15 -26.76 42.94 -3.64
N VAL A 16 -25.45 42.69 -3.64
CA VAL A 16 -24.46 43.65 -4.16
C VAL A 16 -23.67 42.89 -5.20
N GLY A 17 -23.97 43.19 -6.46
CA GLY A 17 -23.10 42.88 -7.58
C GLY A 17 -21.91 43.84 -7.64
N LEU A 18 -21.08 43.62 -8.67
CA LEU A 18 -19.87 44.36 -9.04
C LEU A 18 -18.66 44.08 -8.12
N THR A 19 -17.49 43.67 -8.59
CA THR A 19 -16.83 44.03 -9.85
C THR A 19 -15.77 42.97 -10.18
N LEU A 20 -15.84 42.35 -11.37
CA LEU A 20 -14.70 41.66 -11.96
C LEU A 20 -13.71 42.73 -12.42
N ALA A 21 -12.73 43.05 -11.58
CA ALA A 21 -11.56 43.80 -12.03
C ALA A 21 -10.67 42.85 -12.83
N VAL A 22 -10.79 42.90 -14.16
CA VAL A 22 -9.77 42.36 -15.07
C VAL A 22 -8.56 43.28 -14.97
N GLY A 23 -7.68 42.99 -14.01
CA GLY A 23 -6.36 43.59 -13.91
C GLY A 23 -5.42 42.89 -14.87
N LEU A 24 -5.29 43.44 -16.09
CA LEU A 24 -4.20 43.12 -17.00
C LEU A 24 -2.90 43.65 -16.40
N VAL A 25 -2.14 42.79 -15.71
CA VAL A 25 -0.78 43.12 -15.26
C VAL A 25 0.18 42.63 -16.34
N VAL A 26 0.61 43.54 -17.22
CA VAL A 26 1.79 43.33 -18.06
C VAL A 26 3.00 43.57 -17.17
N GLY A 27 3.43 42.50 -16.48
CA GLY A 27 4.66 42.47 -15.70
C GLY A 27 5.72 41.66 -16.44
N LEU A 28 6.67 42.34 -17.07
CA LEU A 28 7.96 41.76 -17.44
C LEU A 28 8.71 41.42 -16.14
N GLY A 29 8.63 40.16 -15.72
CA GLY A 29 9.33 39.64 -14.55
C GLY A 29 9.82 38.24 -14.85
N VAL A 30 11.13 38.10 -14.96
CA VAL A 30 11.84 36.83 -15.01
C VAL A 30 11.67 36.17 -13.64
N GLY A 31 10.98 35.02 -13.61
CA GLY A 31 10.73 34.22 -12.43
C GLY A 31 10.04 32.94 -12.85
N ASP A 32 10.86 31.92 -13.10
CA ASP A 32 10.45 30.54 -13.34
C ASP A 32 9.92 29.97 -12.00
N ASP A 33 8.72 30.39 -11.59
CA ASP A 33 7.99 29.78 -10.47
C ASP A 33 7.25 28.55 -11.00
N GLU A 34 8.02 27.51 -11.32
CA GLU A 34 7.52 26.15 -11.41
C GLU A 34 7.00 25.79 -10.02
N GLN A 35 5.69 25.98 -9.80
CA GLN A 35 5.03 25.56 -8.57
C GLN A 35 5.33 24.08 -8.38
N PRO A 36 6.11 23.68 -7.35
CA PRO A 36 6.48 22.30 -7.17
C PRO A 36 5.21 21.48 -7.08
N ALA A 37 5.08 20.46 -7.93
CA ALA A 37 4.06 19.44 -7.73
C ALA A 37 4.12 19.01 -6.25
N PRO A 38 2.99 18.81 -5.56
CA PRO A 38 3.03 18.31 -4.19
C PRO A 38 3.87 17.03 -4.20
N ALA A 39 5.01 17.06 -3.51
CA ALA A 39 5.84 15.89 -3.35
C ALA A 39 4.95 14.78 -2.81
N SER A 40 4.85 13.66 -3.51
CA SER A 40 4.16 12.47 -3.02
C SER A 40 4.66 12.21 -1.60
N PRO A 41 3.81 12.24 -0.58
CA PRO A 41 4.25 12.31 0.83
C PRO A 41 4.89 11.01 1.34
N ASN A 42 5.23 10.06 0.47
CA ASN A 42 5.46 8.67 0.87
C ASN A 42 6.91 8.18 0.74
N ALA A 43 7.83 8.94 0.15
CA ALA A 43 9.23 8.49 0.01
C ALA A 43 10.10 8.76 1.27
N ASP A 44 9.60 9.57 2.21
CA ASP A 44 10.33 9.97 3.44
C ASP A 44 9.78 9.29 4.71
N ALA A 45 8.80 8.39 4.58
CA ALA A 45 8.33 7.59 5.71
C ALA A 45 9.41 6.56 6.07
N ALA A 46 9.87 6.59 7.32
CA ALA A 46 10.83 5.60 7.80
C ALA A 46 10.22 4.19 7.75
N PHE A 47 11.06 3.19 7.41
CA PHE A 47 10.67 1.79 7.47
C PHE A 47 10.26 1.39 8.89
N PRO A 48 9.23 0.54 9.04
CA PRO A 48 8.88 -0.04 10.33
C PRO A 48 9.99 -0.96 10.84
N ASP A 49 10.11 -1.08 12.16
CA ASP A 49 11.09 -1.96 12.79
C ASP A 49 10.79 -3.44 12.49
N GLY A 50 11.84 -4.24 12.30
CA GLY A 50 11.75 -5.67 12.04
C GLY A 50 11.22 -6.04 10.64
N THR A 51 11.26 -7.34 10.33
CA THR A 51 10.82 -7.89 9.03
C THR A 51 9.56 -8.76 9.12
N ILE A 52 8.94 -8.82 10.30
CA ILE A 52 7.66 -9.52 10.52
C ILE A 52 6.73 -8.61 11.32
N GLU A 53 5.50 -8.46 10.85
CA GLU A 53 4.41 -7.78 11.55
C GLU A 53 3.09 -8.48 11.28
N GLY A 54 2.54 -9.13 12.32
CA GLY A 54 1.39 -10.00 12.13
C GLY A 54 1.73 -11.13 11.12
N PRO A 55 0.93 -11.30 10.05
CA PRO A 55 1.20 -12.30 9.02
C PRO A 55 2.10 -11.76 7.89
N VAL A 56 2.45 -10.47 7.89
CA VAL A 56 3.31 -9.87 6.87
C VAL A 56 4.77 -10.19 7.17
N MET A 57 5.40 -10.90 6.24
CA MET A 57 6.86 -11.03 6.13
C MET A 57 7.36 -10.04 5.08
N ARG A 58 8.48 -9.37 5.30
CA ARG A 58 9.02 -8.35 4.38
C ARG A 58 10.53 -8.48 4.16
N HIS A 59 11.00 -7.92 3.06
CA HIS A 59 12.43 -7.69 2.82
C HIS A 59 13.05 -6.75 3.86
N LEU A 60 14.36 -6.87 4.05
CA LEU A 60 15.16 -5.88 4.75
C LEU A 60 15.19 -4.57 3.95
N PRO A 61 15.18 -3.40 4.60
CA PRO A 61 15.43 -2.12 3.93
C PRO A 61 16.91 -1.97 3.53
N PRO A 62 17.24 -1.06 2.60
CA PRO A 62 16.35 -0.17 1.85
C PRO A 62 15.68 -0.86 0.65
N PHE A 63 14.93 -0.12 -0.16
CA PHE A 63 14.49 -0.60 -1.48
C PHE A 63 15.70 -0.71 -2.43
N ASP A 64 16.28 -1.91 -2.55
CA ASP A 64 17.50 -2.11 -3.35
C ASP A 64 17.53 -3.40 -4.18
N ALA A 65 16.45 -4.18 -4.17
CA ALA A 65 16.37 -5.45 -4.90
C ALA A 65 15.31 -5.39 -6.01
N ALA A 66 15.78 -5.22 -7.25
CA ALA A 66 15.05 -5.54 -8.47
C ALA A 66 15.86 -6.62 -9.23
N SER A 67 15.19 -7.60 -9.81
CA SER A 67 15.82 -8.74 -10.49
C SER A 67 15.20 -8.95 -11.89
N ASP A 68 15.61 -10.01 -12.61
CA ASP A 68 14.86 -10.49 -13.76
C ASP A 68 13.54 -11.12 -13.27
N ALA A 69 12.62 -10.27 -12.81
CA ALA A 69 11.44 -10.65 -12.08
C ALA A 69 10.39 -11.35 -12.94
N ALA A 70 9.73 -12.35 -12.35
CA ALA A 70 8.51 -12.95 -12.86
C ALA A 70 7.29 -12.11 -12.46
N GLU A 71 6.20 -12.32 -13.20
CA GLU A 71 4.88 -11.86 -12.78
C GLU A 71 4.43 -12.66 -11.55
N ILE A 72 4.06 -11.93 -10.50
CA ILE A 72 3.37 -12.46 -9.32
C ILE A 72 1.90 -12.15 -9.47
N HIS A 73 1.08 -13.19 -9.59
CA HIS A 73 -0.36 -13.06 -9.78
C HIS A 73 -1.11 -14.13 -9.01
N GLY A 74 -1.99 -13.70 -8.11
CA GLY A 74 -2.85 -14.61 -7.36
C GLY A 74 -3.74 -13.91 -6.36
N THR A 75 -4.54 -14.70 -5.64
CA THR A 75 -5.42 -14.23 -4.57
C THR A 75 -4.69 -14.30 -3.23
N LEU A 76 -4.80 -13.23 -2.43
CA LEU A 76 -4.26 -13.19 -1.08
C LEU A 76 -5.19 -13.89 -0.09
N VAL A 77 -4.68 -14.88 0.63
CA VAL A 77 -5.43 -15.65 1.64
C VAL A 77 -4.69 -15.63 2.97
N LEU A 78 -5.42 -15.56 4.08
CA LEU A 78 -4.87 -15.64 5.42
C LEU A 78 -5.29 -16.94 6.11
N GLU A 79 -4.33 -17.75 6.53
CA GLU A 79 -4.56 -18.98 7.29
C GLU A 79 -3.71 -19.01 8.56
N GLY A 80 -4.36 -18.81 9.70
CA GLY A 80 -3.64 -18.64 10.96
C GLY A 80 -2.73 -17.42 10.90
N GLU A 81 -1.41 -17.63 11.00
CA GLU A 81 -0.40 -16.59 10.86
C GLU A 81 0.26 -16.55 9.46
N CYS A 82 -0.19 -17.40 8.54
CA CYS A 82 0.38 -17.53 7.20
C CYS A 82 -0.41 -16.69 6.21
N LEU A 83 0.22 -15.63 5.71
CA LEU A 83 -0.26 -14.89 4.55
C LEU A 83 0.23 -15.60 3.30
N LEU A 84 -0.71 -16.05 2.47
CA LEU A 84 -0.45 -16.91 1.33
C LEU A 84 -0.93 -16.25 0.05
N LEU A 85 -0.15 -16.40 -1.02
CA LEU A 85 -0.56 -16.17 -2.39
C LEU A 85 -1.09 -17.48 -2.97
N VAL A 86 -2.36 -17.51 -3.36
CA VAL A 86 -2.92 -18.60 -4.15
C VAL A 86 -2.83 -18.22 -5.62
N SER A 87 -1.92 -18.85 -6.34
CA SER A 87 -1.74 -18.64 -7.78
C SER A 87 -3.01 -18.99 -8.56
N LEU A 88 -3.12 -18.51 -9.80
CA LEU A 88 -4.23 -18.86 -10.71
C LEU A 88 -4.38 -20.36 -10.99
N GLN A 89 -3.33 -21.14 -10.73
CA GLN A 89 -3.30 -22.60 -10.89
C GLN A 89 -3.70 -23.35 -9.60
N GLY A 90 -3.91 -22.62 -8.50
CA GLY A 90 -4.29 -23.17 -7.20
C GLY A 90 -3.10 -23.51 -6.28
N SER A 91 -1.85 -23.40 -6.76
CA SER A 91 -0.66 -23.52 -5.91
C SER A 91 -0.62 -22.40 -4.88
N ARG A 92 -0.11 -22.70 -3.69
CA ARG A 92 -0.14 -21.83 -2.51
C ARG A 92 1.28 -21.56 -2.07
N PHE A 93 1.61 -20.29 -1.83
CA PHE A 93 2.96 -19.89 -1.46
C PHE A 93 2.89 -18.88 -0.32
N PRO A 94 3.68 -19.02 0.76
CA PRO A 94 3.94 -17.89 1.65
C PRO A 94 4.46 -16.71 0.83
N ILE A 95 4.10 -15.50 1.20
CA ILE A 95 4.50 -14.30 0.44
C ILE A 95 5.34 -13.33 1.29
N VAL A 96 6.48 -12.92 0.71
CA VAL A 96 7.34 -11.85 1.23
C VAL A 96 7.05 -10.55 0.48
N TRP A 97 6.84 -9.49 1.24
CA TRP A 97 6.46 -8.16 0.75
C TRP A 97 7.66 -7.21 0.68
N PRO A 98 7.56 -6.12 -0.10
CA PRO A 98 8.57 -5.06 -0.10
C PRO A 98 8.74 -4.48 1.30
N ALA A 99 9.93 -3.98 1.60
CA ALA A 99 10.20 -3.26 2.83
C ALA A 99 9.18 -2.12 3.01
N GLY A 100 8.79 -1.83 4.25
CA GLY A 100 7.84 -0.75 4.53
C GLY A 100 6.37 -1.19 4.52
N THR A 101 6.10 -2.43 4.11
CA THR A 101 4.77 -3.02 4.17
C THR A 101 4.38 -3.38 5.61
N THR A 102 3.19 -2.95 6.05
CA THR A 102 2.65 -3.19 7.40
C THR A 102 1.35 -3.98 7.36
N TRP A 103 0.84 -4.36 8.54
CA TRP A 103 -0.40 -5.10 8.69
C TRP A 103 -1.47 -4.30 9.41
N ASP A 104 -2.63 -4.15 8.79
CA ASP A 104 -3.84 -3.65 9.44
C ASP A 104 -4.69 -4.83 9.92
N ALA A 105 -4.63 -5.10 11.21
CA ALA A 105 -5.37 -6.19 11.84
C ALA A 105 -6.89 -5.96 11.89
N GLU A 106 -7.35 -4.72 12.00
CA GLU A 106 -8.79 -4.41 12.06
C GLU A 106 -9.44 -4.59 10.68
N GLY A 107 -8.76 -4.11 9.64
CA GLY A 107 -9.21 -4.23 8.26
C GLY A 107 -8.89 -5.55 7.59
N GLN A 108 -8.09 -6.41 8.24
CA GLN A 108 -7.44 -7.58 7.63
C GLN A 108 -6.85 -7.22 6.26
N ALA A 109 -5.88 -6.31 6.28
CA ALA A 109 -5.30 -5.79 5.06
C ALA A 109 -3.79 -5.61 5.19
N VAL A 110 -3.08 -5.94 4.12
CA VAL A 110 -1.69 -5.53 3.93
C VAL A 110 -1.68 -4.07 3.51
N VAL A 111 -0.86 -3.26 4.16
CA VAL A 111 -0.72 -1.84 3.84
C VAL A 111 0.65 -1.62 3.22
N LEU A 112 0.67 -1.26 1.93
CA LEU A 112 1.89 -1.00 1.19
C LEU A 112 2.55 0.29 1.68
N HIS A 113 3.84 0.45 1.36
CA HIS A 113 4.56 1.69 1.67
C HIS A 113 3.91 2.95 1.05
N SER A 114 3.21 2.78 -0.09
CA SER A 114 2.40 3.84 -0.73
C SER A 114 1.15 4.24 0.08
N GLY A 115 0.78 3.47 1.10
CA GLY A 115 -0.48 3.58 1.84
C GLY A 115 -1.66 2.87 1.20
N GLU A 116 -1.48 2.26 0.01
CA GLU A 116 -2.48 1.40 -0.60
C GLU A 116 -2.74 0.16 0.27
N ARG A 117 -4.00 -0.29 0.30
CA ARG A 117 -4.45 -1.41 1.15
C ARG A 117 -4.88 -2.58 0.29
N VAL A 118 -4.24 -3.72 0.49
CA VAL A 118 -4.62 -5.01 -0.10
C VAL A 118 -5.39 -5.81 0.94
N VAL A 119 -6.71 -5.86 0.79
CA VAL A 119 -7.57 -6.65 1.68
C VAL A 119 -7.41 -8.14 1.36
N ILE A 120 -7.52 -9.01 2.37
CA ILE A 120 -7.62 -10.46 2.14
C ILE A 120 -8.77 -10.79 1.14
N ASP A 121 -8.63 -11.90 0.42
CA ASP A 121 -9.53 -12.35 -0.66
C ASP A 121 -9.53 -11.41 -1.88
N ARG A 122 -8.47 -10.62 -2.07
CA ARG A 122 -8.23 -9.82 -3.28
C ARG A 122 -7.10 -10.39 -4.10
N ASP A 123 -7.21 -10.18 -5.41
CA ASP A 123 -6.17 -10.54 -6.34
C ASP A 123 -5.13 -9.43 -6.39
N ILE A 124 -3.86 -9.82 -6.44
CA ILE A 124 -2.74 -8.92 -6.67
C ILE A 124 -2.02 -9.30 -7.95
N GLU A 125 -1.47 -8.29 -8.61
CA GLU A 125 -0.50 -8.42 -9.69
C GLU A 125 0.73 -7.57 -9.36
N GLY A 126 1.92 -8.15 -9.51
CA GLY A 126 3.16 -7.47 -9.19
C GLY A 126 4.38 -8.11 -9.85
N THR A 127 5.56 -7.55 -9.58
CA THR A 127 6.85 -8.10 -9.98
C THR A 127 7.51 -8.79 -8.80
N GLY A 128 8.16 -9.91 -9.05
CA GLY A 128 8.83 -10.67 -8.02
C GLY A 128 9.39 -12.00 -8.50
N GLY A 129 9.25 -13.04 -7.70
CA GLY A 129 9.62 -14.39 -8.06
C GLY A 129 9.28 -15.43 -7.01
N TYR A 130 9.87 -16.60 -7.15
CA TYR A 130 9.74 -17.73 -6.22
C TYR A 130 11.14 -18.16 -5.79
N ALA A 131 11.32 -18.38 -4.50
CA ALA A 131 12.60 -18.73 -3.89
C ALA A 131 12.39 -19.79 -2.81
N ASP A 132 13.42 -20.59 -2.56
CA ASP A 132 13.45 -21.49 -1.40
C ASP A 132 13.72 -20.70 -0.09
N THR A 133 13.51 -21.34 1.05
CA THR A 133 13.67 -20.68 2.36
C THR A 133 15.13 -20.35 2.67
N GLU A 134 16.10 -21.10 2.13
CA GLU A 134 17.52 -20.78 2.30
C GLU A 134 17.92 -19.50 1.58
N GLN A 135 17.39 -19.27 0.37
CA GLN A 135 17.54 -18.02 -0.36
C GLN A 135 16.94 -16.85 0.42
N LEU A 136 15.90 -17.08 1.25
CA LEU A 136 15.27 -16.03 2.03
C LEU A 136 16.14 -15.39 3.10
N VAL A 137 17.12 -16.11 3.61
CA VAL A 137 17.97 -15.61 4.70
C VAL A 137 18.74 -14.35 4.27
N GLY A 138 19.17 -14.29 3.01
CA GLY A 138 20.05 -13.22 2.51
C GLY A 138 19.40 -11.83 2.41
N TRP A 139 18.08 -11.76 2.16
CA TRP A 139 17.37 -10.50 1.92
C TRP A 139 16.30 -10.14 2.97
N SER A 140 15.94 -11.06 3.86
CA SER A 140 14.79 -10.91 4.79
C SER A 140 15.11 -11.38 6.21
N GLY A 141 16.22 -12.12 6.39
CA GLY A 141 16.72 -12.60 7.68
C GLY A 141 16.15 -13.96 8.10
N ASP A 142 16.82 -14.57 9.08
CA ASP A 142 16.53 -15.93 9.57
C ASP A 142 15.10 -16.08 10.09
N GLU A 143 14.55 -15.04 10.73
CA GLU A 143 13.20 -15.08 11.30
C GLU A 143 12.13 -15.19 10.22
N VAL A 144 12.30 -14.47 9.11
CA VAL A 144 11.39 -14.55 7.96
C VAL A 144 11.49 -15.92 7.29
N ALA A 145 12.70 -16.44 7.10
CA ALA A 145 12.90 -17.77 6.52
C ALA A 145 12.21 -18.86 7.37
N ALA A 146 12.40 -18.82 8.70
CA ALA A 146 11.75 -19.76 9.62
C ALA A 146 10.22 -19.62 9.65
N ARG A 147 9.69 -18.39 9.53
CA ARG A 147 8.24 -18.18 9.42
C ARG A 147 7.70 -18.75 8.11
N ALA A 148 8.40 -18.51 6.99
CA ALA A 148 7.98 -19.02 5.70
C ALA A 148 8.01 -20.56 5.65
N ASP A 149 9.04 -21.19 6.21
CA ASP A 149 9.16 -22.66 6.37
C ASP A 149 7.97 -23.25 7.18
N SER A 150 7.48 -22.53 8.19
CA SER A 150 6.28 -22.98 8.92
C SER A 150 4.96 -22.85 8.15
N CYS A 151 4.98 -22.15 7.00
CA CYS A 151 3.82 -21.82 6.19
C CYS A 151 3.81 -22.49 4.80
N VAL A 152 4.91 -23.12 4.39
CA VAL A 152 4.92 -23.90 3.14
C VAL A 152 4.03 -25.13 3.28
N ASP A 153 3.35 -25.48 2.20
CA ASP A 153 2.61 -26.74 2.10
C ASP A 153 3.59 -27.83 1.61
N ASP A 154 3.48 -29.05 2.15
CA ASP A 154 4.45 -30.16 1.99
C ASP A 154 4.81 -30.55 0.53
N ASP A 155 4.06 -30.05 -0.46
CA ASP A 155 4.25 -30.35 -1.88
C ASP A 155 5.22 -29.39 -2.59
N ILE A 156 5.41 -28.15 -2.10
CA ILE A 156 6.27 -27.13 -2.74
C ILE A 156 6.94 -26.25 -1.68
N ASP A 157 8.26 -26.42 -1.50
CA ASP A 157 9.11 -25.57 -0.66
C ASP A 157 9.52 -24.29 -1.41
N GLU A 158 8.54 -23.53 -1.85
CA GLU A 158 8.73 -22.25 -2.52
C GLU A 158 7.96 -21.14 -1.81
N VAL A 159 8.56 -19.97 -1.80
CA VAL A 159 8.04 -18.75 -1.21
C VAL A 159 7.97 -17.71 -2.31
N ALA A 160 6.78 -17.16 -2.51
CA ALA A 160 6.60 -16.02 -3.38
C ALA A 160 7.24 -14.79 -2.73
N TYR A 161 7.93 -13.98 -3.50
CA TYR A 161 8.39 -12.68 -3.04
C TYR A 161 8.04 -11.62 -4.08
N LEU A 162 7.72 -10.43 -3.62
CA LEU A 162 7.61 -9.24 -4.45
C LEU A 162 8.97 -8.53 -4.48
N GLU A 163 9.31 -7.86 -5.57
CA GLU A 163 10.53 -7.06 -5.62
C GLU A 163 10.58 -6.04 -4.47
N ASN A 164 11.78 -5.73 -3.98
CA ASN A 164 11.94 -4.76 -2.91
C ASN A 164 11.97 -3.33 -3.49
N THR A 165 10.88 -2.94 -4.15
CA THR A 165 10.66 -1.61 -4.71
C THR A 165 9.31 -1.05 -4.22
N PRO A 166 9.13 0.27 -4.18
CA PRO A 166 7.88 0.88 -3.69
C PRO A 166 6.66 0.60 -4.58
N ASP A 167 6.87 0.14 -5.81
CA ASP A 167 5.87 -0.09 -6.86
C ASP A 167 5.76 -1.57 -7.30
N ALA A 168 6.32 -2.49 -6.50
CA ALA A 168 6.32 -3.93 -6.84
C ALA A 168 4.92 -4.53 -6.97
N VAL A 169 3.92 -3.96 -6.30
CA VAL A 169 2.49 -4.27 -6.52
C VAL A 169 1.93 -3.25 -7.51
N GLN A 170 1.52 -3.72 -8.68
CA GLN A 170 1.07 -2.88 -9.78
C GLN A 170 -0.44 -2.75 -9.80
N HIS A 171 -1.16 -3.84 -9.49
CA HIS A 171 -2.61 -3.87 -9.48
C HIS A 171 -3.16 -4.64 -8.28
N VAL A 172 -4.14 -4.03 -7.61
CA VAL A 172 -5.04 -4.71 -6.67
C VAL A 172 -6.39 -4.85 -7.36
N MET A 173 -6.75 -6.06 -7.74
CA MET A 173 -7.94 -6.32 -8.54
C MET A 173 -9.11 -6.74 -7.65
N MET A 174 -10.32 -6.33 -8.07
CA MET A 174 -11.53 -6.89 -7.49
C MET A 174 -11.68 -8.32 -7.99
N THR A 175 -11.79 -9.27 -7.06
CA THR A 175 -12.20 -10.64 -7.37
C THR A 175 -13.47 -10.62 -8.22
N HIS A 176 -13.36 -11.12 -9.46
CA HIS A 176 -14.51 -11.26 -10.34
C HIS A 176 -15.39 -12.37 -9.76
N GLY A 177 -16.42 -11.98 -9.00
CA GLY A 177 -17.43 -12.91 -8.51
C GLY A 177 -17.99 -13.73 -9.68
N SER A 178 -17.76 -15.03 -9.63
CA SER A 178 -18.44 -16.02 -10.49
C SER A 178 -19.73 -16.47 -9.83
#